data_AF-A0A661Z4C3-F1
#
_entry.id   AF-A0A661Z4C3-F1
#
_cell.length_a   1.000
_cell.length_b   1.000
_cell.length_c   1.000
_cell.angle_alpha   90.00
_cell.angle_beta   90.00
_cell.angle_gamma   90.00
#
_symmetry.space_group_name_H-M   'P 1'
#
loop_
_entity.id
_entity.type
_entity.pdbx_description
1 polymer ?
#
loop_
_entity_poly.entity_id
_entity_poly.type
_entity_poly.pdbx_seq_one_letter_code
_entity_poly.pdbx_strand_id
1 'polypeptide(L)'
;MNLAFYISKRYLIAKKSHNAINIITAISVGLVAIGTIALIAIMSVFNGLETLVGSLSTSINSDLLIEPKTSKYIDRKDFPEEKIKKLEGIKYWSPTLGDNVLFKYKPALETISREYIGYLLGVEENYTKSTNIESMMIDGVFLLQNYGKPYCVMGNGVAANLQIHLNDFDNPIRCYFPKADASVNINPMDAISIGNLLPSGVFSIQQEIDEKLIIAPLNFVQELMNLKGKLTSIQVELEDESEVDNIQKEIQNIVGNSFTVKNKIQQNDVMYNIMKSEKWSSFLILAFILFIATFNLVGALSVLIIDKQADIQILTFMGANKTLISKIFLFEGFMVTMSGTLIGLVLGALLVVIQDTFGIIPMQGSFAVDSFPVELLFSDLAAVFAVVIVVSLIAVIYPIRRLSNTILLDNTIK
;
A
#
# COMPACT_ATOMS: atom_id res chain seq x y z
N MET A 1 -16.64 -5.11 -43.76
CA MET A 1 -15.35 -4.39 -43.80
C MET A 1 -15.60 -2.92 -43.46
N ASN A 2 -14.99 -2.39 -42.39
CA ASN A 2 -15.15 -0.98 -42.04
C ASN A 2 -14.28 -0.11 -42.97
N LEU A 3 -14.92 0.55 -43.94
CA LEU A 3 -14.25 1.33 -44.99
C LEU A 3 -13.35 2.44 -44.41
N ALA A 4 -13.74 3.03 -43.27
CA ALA A 4 -12.93 4.04 -42.58
C ALA A 4 -11.59 3.47 -42.09
N PHE A 5 -11.60 2.26 -41.52
CA PHE A 5 -10.40 1.59 -41.02
C PHE A 5 -9.46 1.15 -42.16
N TYR A 6 -10.01 0.72 -43.29
CA TYR A 6 -9.21 0.37 -44.47
C TYR A 6 -8.46 1.59 -45.02
N ILE A 7 -9.14 2.74 -45.10
CA ILE A 7 -8.55 3.99 -45.56
C ILE A 7 -7.52 4.52 -44.55
N SER A 8 -7.82 4.51 -43.25
CA SER A 8 -6.91 4.99 -42.20
C SER A 8 -5.60 4.19 -42.16
N LYS A 9 -5.66 2.86 -42.27
CA LYS A 9 -4.47 2.00 -42.34
C LYS A 9 -3.59 2.36 -43.54
N ARG A 10 -4.19 2.69 -44.68
CA ARG A 10 -3.45 3.11 -45.88
C ARG A 10 -2.82 4.48 -45.70
N TYR A 11 -3.50 5.42 -45.04
CA TYR A 11 -2.95 6.76 -44.78
C TYR A 11 -1.74 6.75 -43.83
N LEU A 12 -1.71 5.80 -42.89
CA LEU A 12 -0.60 5.59 -41.95
C LEU A 12 0.60 4.87 -42.60
N ILE A 13 0.38 3.86 -43.46
CA ILE A 13 1.44 2.94 -43.96
C ILE A 13 1.97 3.31 -45.36
N ALA A 14 1.25 4.12 -46.15
CA ALA A 14 1.65 4.38 -47.55
C ALA A 14 3.06 4.99 -47.66
N LYS A 15 3.87 4.48 -48.61
CA LYS A 15 5.13 5.09 -49.06
C LYS A 15 4.82 6.48 -49.66
N LYS A 16 5.02 7.54 -48.88
CA LYS A 16 4.76 8.93 -49.28
C LYS A 16 6.02 9.56 -49.91
N SER A 17 5.83 10.45 -50.88
CA SER A 17 6.90 11.26 -51.47
C SER A 17 7.45 12.35 -50.52
N HIS A 18 6.79 12.60 -49.38
CA HIS A 18 7.21 13.58 -48.37
C HIS A 18 7.53 12.88 -47.03
N ASN A 19 8.83 12.80 -46.70
CA ASN A 19 9.34 12.20 -45.45
C ASN A 19 8.83 12.87 -44.16
N ALA A 20 8.44 14.15 -44.23
CA ALA A 20 8.10 14.97 -43.06
C ALA A 20 6.92 14.40 -42.23
N ILE A 21 5.90 13.86 -42.89
CA ILE A 21 4.68 13.38 -42.20
C ILE A 21 4.94 12.09 -41.42
N ASN A 22 5.74 11.18 -42.00
CA ASN A 22 6.14 9.95 -41.30
C ASN A 22 7.00 10.27 -40.08
N ILE A 23 7.87 11.28 -40.17
CA ILE A 23 8.69 11.74 -39.03
C ILE A 23 7.79 12.30 -37.93
N ILE A 24 6.84 13.18 -38.26
CA ILE A 24 5.92 13.76 -37.27
C ILE A 24 5.10 12.66 -36.58
N THR A 25 4.57 11.70 -37.35
CA THR A 25 3.81 10.57 -36.82
C THR A 25 4.67 9.69 -35.91
N ALA A 26 5.92 9.39 -36.30
CA ALA A 26 6.86 8.64 -35.49
C ALA A 26 7.21 9.36 -34.17
N ILE A 27 7.36 10.69 -34.20
CA ILE A 27 7.57 11.49 -32.99
C ILE A 27 6.34 11.39 -32.07
N SER A 28 5.11 11.46 -32.60
CA SER A 28 3.90 11.27 -31.79
C SER A 28 3.83 9.89 -31.15
N VAL A 29 4.14 8.82 -31.91
CA VAL A 29 4.23 7.45 -31.36
C VAL A 29 5.28 7.38 -30.25
N GLY A 30 6.47 7.95 -30.48
CA GLY A 30 7.57 7.95 -29.52
C GLY A 30 7.24 8.67 -28.22
N LEU A 31 6.58 9.83 -28.28
CA LEU A 31 6.15 10.57 -27.08
C LEU A 31 5.12 9.79 -26.26
N VAL A 32 4.13 9.18 -26.91
CA VAL A 32 3.15 8.32 -26.23
C VAL A 32 3.83 7.10 -25.60
N ALA A 33 4.79 6.49 -26.32
CA ALA A 33 5.57 5.37 -25.79
C ALA A 33 6.38 5.76 -24.56
N ILE A 34 7.13 6.87 -24.61
CA ILE A 34 7.95 7.36 -23.48
C ILE A 34 7.07 7.68 -22.26
N GLY A 35 5.94 8.37 -22.46
CA GLY A 35 5.00 8.65 -21.37
C GLY A 35 4.44 7.37 -20.74
N THR A 36 4.15 6.36 -21.57
CA THR A 36 3.69 5.04 -21.09
C THR A 36 4.78 4.30 -20.33
N ILE A 37 6.03 4.30 -20.80
CA ILE A 37 7.19 3.70 -20.11
C ILE A 37 7.37 4.33 -18.73
N ALA A 38 7.33 5.66 -18.66
CA ALA A 38 7.50 6.39 -17.40
C ALA A 38 6.39 6.06 -16.39
N LEU A 39 5.14 5.93 -16.84
CA LEU A 39 4.01 5.59 -15.98
C LEU A 39 4.13 4.16 -15.42
N ILE A 40 4.61 3.21 -16.21
CA ILE A 40 4.85 1.83 -15.74
C ILE A 40 6.01 1.79 -14.76
N ALA A 41 7.12 2.46 -15.09
CA ALA A 41 8.30 2.48 -14.24
C ALA A 41 7.99 3.04 -12.85
N ILE A 42 7.26 4.17 -12.77
CA ILE A 42 6.93 4.76 -11.47
C ILE A 42 5.99 3.87 -10.65
N MET A 43 4.97 3.28 -11.29
CA MET A 43 4.00 2.44 -10.59
C MET A 43 4.71 1.21 -10.03
N SER A 44 5.60 0.62 -10.84
CA SER A 44 6.37 -0.56 -10.44
C SER A 44 7.33 -0.27 -9.30
N VAL A 45 7.98 0.89 -9.31
CA VAL A 45 8.82 1.36 -8.19
C VAL A 45 8.00 1.45 -6.90
N PHE A 46 6.82 2.08 -6.93
CA PHE A 46 6.02 2.21 -5.72
C PHE A 46 5.46 0.88 -5.23
N ASN A 47 5.13 -0.05 -6.13
CA ASN A 47 4.75 -1.42 -5.74
C ASN A 47 5.93 -2.13 -5.06
N GLY A 48 7.13 -2.08 -5.64
CA GLY A 48 8.31 -2.71 -5.06
C GLY A 48 8.67 -2.13 -3.70
N LEU A 49 8.55 -0.81 -3.53
CA LEU A 49 8.73 -0.16 -2.24
C LEU A 49 7.69 -0.62 -1.22
N GLU A 50 6.41 -0.76 -1.62
CA GLU A 50 5.31 -1.25 -0.78
C GLU A 50 5.60 -2.65 -0.26
N THR A 51 6.05 -3.54 -1.14
CA THR A 51 6.46 -4.91 -0.79
C THR A 51 7.70 -4.93 0.10
N LEU A 52 8.71 -4.09 -0.16
CA LEU A 52 9.89 -3.97 0.69
C LEU A 52 9.51 -3.53 2.11
N VAL A 53 8.72 -2.47 2.24
CA VAL A 53 8.26 -1.96 3.54
C VAL A 53 7.42 -3.01 4.28
N GLY A 54 6.55 -3.74 3.55
CA GLY A 54 5.78 -4.85 4.10
C GLY A 54 6.68 -5.94 4.65
N SER A 55 7.69 -6.35 3.88
CA SER A 55 8.66 -7.38 4.29
C SER A 55 9.45 -6.97 5.53
N LEU A 56 9.87 -5.71 5.66
CA LEU A 56 10.53 -5.20 6.86
C LEU A 56 9.60 -5.19 8.08
N SER A 57 8.29 -5.12 7.88
CA SER A 57 7.28 -5.10 8.94
C SER A 57 6.85 -6.50 9.42
N THR A 58 7.26 -7.58 8.75
CA THR A 58 6.79 -8.97 8.99
C THR A 58 7.24 -9.58 10.32
N SER A 59 8.29 -9.07 10.96
CA SER A 59 8.91 -9.76 12.11
C SER A 59 8.08 -9.71 13.40
N ILE A 60 7.12 -8.78 13.51
CA ILE A 60 6.42 -8.46 14.78
C ILE A 60 4.91 -8.29 14.58
N ASN A 61 4.50 -7.82 13.40
CA ASN A 61 3.09 -7.62 13.09
C ASN A 61 2.50 -8.91 12.51
N SER A 62 1.30 -9.26 12.96
CA SER A 62 0.52 -10.34 12.36
C SER A 62 0.09 -10.00 10.94
N ASP A 63 -0.21 -11.03 10.13
CA ASP A 63 -0.69 -10.85 8.75
C ASP A 63 -1.86 -9.88 8.65
N LEU A 64 -2.86 -10.08 9.52
CA LEU A 64 -4.01 -9.20 9.65
C LEU A 64 -4.20 -8.77 11.10
N LEU A 65 -4.65 -7.53 11.28
CA LEU A 65 -5.00 -6.93 12.56
C LEU A 65 -6.41 -6.37 12.48
N ILE A 66 -7.27 -6.80 13.39
CA ILE A 66 -8.65 -6.33 13.51
C ILE A 66 -8.73 -5.33 14.65
N GLU A 67 -9.13 -4.11 14.33
CA GLU A 67 -9.26 -3.01 15.30
C GLU A 67 -10.66 -2.38 15.23
N PRO A 68 -11.20 -1.89 16.35
CA PRO A 68 -12.43 -1.13 16.34
C PRO A 68 -12.23 0.21 15.60
N LYS A 69 -13.22 0.61 14.79
CA LYS A 69 -13.12 1.84 13.99
C LYS A 69 -13.39 3.12 14.81
N THR A 70 -14.28 3.04 15.79
CA THR A 70 -14.75 4.20 16.57
C THR A 70 -14.63 4.02 18.08
N SER A 71 -14.79 2.80 18.60
CA SER A 71 -14.53 2.51 20.01
C SER A 71 -13.03 2.28 20.23
N LYS A 72 -12.54 2.50 21.46
CA LYS A 72 -11.17 2.12 21.85
C LYS A 72 -11.02 0.60 22.06
N TYR A 73 -12.12 -0.08 22.36
CA TYR A 73 -12.13 -1.49 22.73
C TYR A 73 -13.17 -2.28 21.93
N ILE A 74 -12.86 -3.55 21.74
CA ILE A 74 -13.73 -4.61 21.23
C ILE A 74 -14.30 -5.34 22.44
N ASP A 75 -15.63 -5.46 22.53
CA ASP A 75 -16.24 -6.37 23.50
C ASP A 75 -16.23 -7.79 22.91
N ARG A 76 -15.56 -8.73 23.58
CA ARG A 76 -15.41 -10.11 23.10
C ARG A 76 -16.76 -10.80 22.90
N LYS A 77 -17.82 -10.40 23.61
CA LYS A 77 -19.15 -11.00 23.47
C LYS A 77 -19.86 -10.62 22.17
N ASP A 78 -19.63 -9.40 21.70
CA ASP A 78 -20.29 -8.85 20.50
C ASP A 78 -19.49 -9.16 19.22
N PHE A 79 -18.27 -9.68 19.38
CA PHE A 79 -17.38 -9.99 18.29
C PHE A 79 -17.65 -11.40 17.70
N PRO A 80 -17.78 -11.56 16.38
CA PRO A 80 -18.11 -12.84 15.75
C PRO A 80 -16.91 -13.81 15.66
N GLU A 81 -16.29 -14.12 16.82
CA GLU A 81 -15.08 -14.94 16.95
C GLU A 81 -15.24 -16.33 16.28
N GLU A 82 -16.38 -16.99 16.51
CA GLU A 82 -16.68 -18.32 15.96
C GLU A 82 -16.81 -18.36 14.43
N LYS A 83 -17.20 -17.25 13.80
CA LYS A 83 -17.31 -17.20 12.33
C LYS A 83 -15.95 -17.04 11.69
N ILE A 84 -15.09 -16.23 12.29
CA ILE A 84 -13.73 -15.98 11.79
C ILE A 84 -12.88 -17.22 11.97
N LYS A 85 -12.92 -17.88 13.13
CA LYS A 85 -12.17 -19.14 13.38
C LYS A 85 -12.52 -20.29 12.43
N LYS A 86 -13.66 -20.23 11.74
CA LYS A 86 -14.11 -21.25 10.77
C LYS A 86 -13.70 -20.96 9.33
N LEU A 87 -13.11 -19.79 9.06
CA LEU A 87 -12.57 -19.49 7.75
C LEU A 87 -11.39 -20.41 7.46
N GLU A 88 -11.37 -20.98 6.26
CA GLU A 88 -10.20 -21.69 5.74
C GLU A 88 -9.07 -20.67 5.48
N GLY A 89 -7.82 -21.07 5.72
CA GLY A 89 -6.65 -20.19 5.54
C GLY A 89 -6.20 -19.40 6.78
N ILE A 90 -6.89 -19.49 7.92
CA ILE A 90 -6.41 -18.92 9.20
C ILE A 90 -5.62 -19.96 9.99
N LYS A 91 -4.35 -19.66 10.25
CA LYS A 91 -3.43 -20.52 11.00
C LYS A 91 -3.54 -20.29 12.50
N TYR A 92 -3.46 -19.02 12.92
CA TYR A 92 -3.52 -18.63 14.33
C TYR A 92 -4.35 -17.37 14.56
N TRP A 93 -4.86 -17.27 15.78
CA TRP A 93 -5.71 -16.19 16.24
C TRP A 93 -5.32 -15.83 17.66
N SER A 94 -4.99 -14.57 17.90
CA SER A 94 -4.52 -14.10 19.20
C SER A 94 -5.20 -12.78 19.57
N PRO A 95 -6.13 -12.77 20.54
CA PRO A 95 -6.72 -11.54 21.04
C PRO A 95 -5.70 -10.79 21.89
N THR A 96 -5.69 -9.46 21.77
CA THR A 96 -4.73 -8.62 22.48
C THR A 96 -5.39 -7.41 23.13
N LEU A 97 -4.82 -6.95 24.23
CA LEU A 97 -5.21 -5.73 24.93
C LEU A 97 -3.94 -4.97 25.28
N GLY A 98 -3.82 -3.73 24.85
CA GLY A 98 -2.64 -2.95 25.17
C GLY A 98 -2.88 -1.46 25.32
N ASP A 99 -2.08 -0.85 26.18
CA ASP A 99 -2.07 0.59 26.46
C ASP A 99 -0.74 1.02 27.07
N ASN A 100 -0.50 2.33 27.14
CA ASN A 100 0.67 2.90 27.80
C ASN A 100 0.52 2.80 29.33
N VAL A 101 1.54 2.26 29.98
CA VAL A 101 1.60 2.00 31.42
C VAL A 101 2.91 2.56 31.97
N LEU A 102 2.85 3.12 33.18
CA LEU A 102 4.06 3.49 33.90
C LEU A 102 4.59 2.27 34.66
N PHE A 103 5.82 1.89 34.36
CA PHE A 103 6.54 0.80 35.01
C PHE A 103 7.52 1.37 36.02
N LYS A 104 7.56 0.73 37.19
CA LYS A 104 8.51 1.05 38.24
C LYS A 104 9.23 -0.20 38.69
N TYR A 105 10.54 -0.15 38.68
CA TYR A 105 11.38 -1.23 39.15
C TYR A 105 12.33 -0.72 40.22
N LYS A 106 12.49 -1.49 41.29
CA LYS A 106 13.45 -1.20 42.35
C LYS A 106 14.35 -2.43 42.52
N PRO A 107 15.59 -2.40 41.98
CA PRO A 107 16.53 -3.50 42.14
C PRO A 107 16.83 -3.76 43.63
N ALA A 108 17.05 -5.01 44.01
CA ALA A 108 17.35 -5.39 45.41
C ALA A 108 18.53 -4.60 46.02
N LEU A 109 19.54 -4.30 45.20
CA LEU A 109 20.80 -3.67 45.61
C LEU A 109 20.80 -2.14 45.44
N GLU A 110 19.71 -1.54 44.95
CA GLU A 110 19.61 -0.10 44.69
C GLU A 110 18.57 0.59 45.59
N THR A 111 18.93 1.79 46.06
CA THR A 111 18.04 2.62 46.89
C THR A 111 16.98 3.33 46.05
N ILE A 112 17.26 3.59 44.76
CA ILE A 112 16.44 4.39 43.86
C ILE A 112 15.60 3.48 42.99
N SER A 113 14.30 3.77 42.90
CA SER A 113 13.41 3.14 41.94
C SER A 113 13.54 3.81 40.56
N ARG A 114 13.65 2.99 39.51
CA ARG A 114 13.59 3.43 38.11
C ARG A 114 12.15 3.46 37.64
N GLU A 115 11.82 4.45 36.83
CA GLU A 115 10.49 4.65 36.26
C GLU A 115 10.60 4.78 34.75
N TYR A 116 9.71 4.10 34.02
CA TYR A 116 9.70 4.11 32.57
C TYR A 116 8.28 3.96 32.04
N ILE A 117 7.91 4.72 31.01
CA ILE A 117 6.61 4.58 30.35
C ILE A 117 6.80 3.67 29.15
N GLY A 118 6.11 2.53 29.15
CA GLY A 118 6.12 1.57 28.05
C GLY A 118 4.71 1.20 27.62
N TYR A 119 4.61 0.50 26.51
CA TYR A 119 3.38 -0.09 26.01
C TYR A 119 3.24 -1.52 26.57
N LEU A 120 2.26 -1.73 27.45
CA LEU A 120 1.94 -3.05 28.01
C LEU A 120 0.99 -3.77 27.06
N LEU A 121 1.45 -4.85 26.42
CA LEU A 121 0.65 -5.70 25.57
C LEU A 121 0.28 -7.00 26.30
N GLY A 122 -1.02 -7.17 26.55
CA GLY A 122 -1.63 -8.38 27.09
C GLY A 122 -1.93 -9.36 25.98
N VAL A 123 -1.39 -10.58 26.06
CA VAL A 123 -1.55 -11.63 25.06
C VAL A 123 -1.91 -12.98 25.69
N GLU A 124 -2.52 -13.87 24.92
CA GLU A 124 -2.73 -15.27 25.32
C GLU A 124 -1.45 -16.10 25.10
N GLU A 125 -1.33 -17.27 25.73
CA GLU A 125 -0.14 -18.14 25.62
C GLU A 125 0.17 -18.58 24.18
N ASN A 126 -0.83 -18.58 23.30
CA ASN A 126 -0.67 -18.94 21.89
C ASN A 126 0.06 -17.86 21.06
N TYR A 127 0.36 -16.69 21.64
CA TYR A 127 0.99 -15.57 20.95
C TYR A 127 2.36 -15.91 20.33
N THR A 128 3.14 -16.81 20.95
CA THR A 128 4.43 -17.26 20.39
C THR A 128 4.29 -18.13 19.15
N LYS A 129 3.08 -18.64 18.88
CA LYS A 129 2.81 -19.37 17.64
C LYS A 129 2.46 -18.42 16.49
N SER A 130 1.86 -17.28 16.83
CA SER A 130 1.51 -16.20 15.90
C SER A 130 2.69 -15.27 15.61
N THR A 131 3.73 -15.27 16.45
CA THR A 131 4.89 -14.38 16.31
C THR A 131 6.19 -15.15 16.51
N ASN A 132 7.22 -14.90 15.70
CA ASN A 132 8.55 -15.54 15.84
C ASN A 132 9.38 -14.96 17.00
N ILE A 133 8.73 -14.44 18.04
CA ILE A 133 9.36 -13.69 19.13
C ILE A 133 10.34 -14.53 19.96
N GLU A 134 10.11 -15.84 20.08
CA GLU A 134 11.01 -16.75 20.78
C GLU A 134 12.41 -16.78 20.15
N SER A 135 12.49 -16.64 18.82
CA SER A 135 13.77 -16.59 18.10
C SER A 135 14.54 -15.28 18.28
N MET A 136 13.89 -14.26 18.82
CA MET A 136 14.43 -12.90 19.02
C MET A 136 14.77 -12.61 20.49
N MET A 137 14.68 -13.62 21.35
CA MET A 137 15.08 -13.53 22.75
C MET A 137 16.61 -13.42 22.86
N ILE A 138 17.09 -12.40 23.57
CA ILE A 138 18.52 -12.19 23.83
C ILE A 138 18.93 -12.68 25.22
N ASP A 139 17.99 -12.70 26.17
CA ASP A 139 18.22 -13.18 27.54
C ASP A 139 16.92 -13.74 28.14
N GLY A 140 17.04 -14.73 29.02
CA GLY A 140 15.90 -15.43 29.64
C GLY A 140 15.06 -16.26 28.67
N VAL A 141 13.78 -16.44 29.00
CA VAL A 141 12.82 -17.27 28.25
C VAL A 141 11.48 -16.54 28.08
N PHE A 142 10.75 -16.85 27.01
CA PHE A 142 9.39 -16.37 26.86
C PHE A 142 8.46 -17.12 27.81
N LEU A 143 8.12 -16.51 28.94
CA LEU A 143 7.23 -17.09 29.94
C LEU A 143 6.27 -16.01 30.44
N LEU A 144 4.97 -16.22 30.25
CA LEU A 144 3.95 -15.27 30.69
C LEU A 144 3.30 -15.69 32.01
N GLN A 145 3.22 -16.99 32.30
CA GLN A 145 2.57 -17.47 33.52
C GLN A 145 3.30 -18.69 34.08
N ASN A 146 3.53 -18.70 35.38
CA ASN A 146 4.07 -19.86 36.08
C ASN A 146 3.56 -19.92 37.51
N TYR A 147 3.07 -21.08 37.95
CA TYR A 147 2.47 -21.29 39.28
C TYR A 147 1.47 -20.21 39.71
N GLY A 148 0.66 -19.69 38.77
CA GLY A 148 -0.33 -18.65 39.04
C GLY A 148 0.23 -17.23 39.22
N LYS A 149 1.55 -17.03 39.07
CA LYS A 149 2.16 -15.70 39.05
C LYS A 149 2.32 -15.20 37.61
N PRO A 150 1.99 -13.92 37.34
CA PRO A 150 2.18 -13.33 36.03
C PRO A 150 3.65 -12.91 35.83
N TYR A 151 4.21 -13.32 34.70
CA TYR A 151 5.53 -12.96 34.22
C TYR A 151 5.40 -12.06 32.99
N CYS A 152 6.48 -11.36 32.64
CA CYS A 152 6.55 -10.59 31.42
C CYS A 152 7.87 -10.79 30.69
N VAL A 153 7.84 -10.57 29.39
CA VAL A 153 9.03 -10.31 28.59
C VAL A 153 9.01 -8.87 28.11
N MET A 154 10.17 -8.29 27.83
CA MET A 154 10.24 -6.90 27.40
C MET A 154 11.34 -6.68 26.37
N GLY A 155 11.22 -5.58 25.65
CA GLY A 155 12.26 -5.13 24.74
C GLY A 155 13.56 -4.76 25.47
N ASN A 156 14.68 -4.92 24.78
CA ASN A 156 16.01 -4.61 25.30
C ASN A 156 16.14 -3.15 25.77
N GLY A 157 15.50 -2.21 25.06
CA GLY A 157 15.48 -0.80 25.44
C GLY A 157 14.73 -0.55 26.76
N VAL A 158 13.57 -1.19 26.94
CA VAL A 158 12.83 -1.15 28.21
C VAL A 158 13.68 -1.74 29.35
N ALA A 159 14.25 -2.93 29.13
CA ALA A 159 15.07 -3.62 30.12
C ALA A 159 16.29 -2.78 30.54
N ALA A 160 16.95 -2.13 29.57
CA ALA A 160 18.07 -1.23 29.81
C ALA A 160 17.67 0.04 30.59
N ASN A 161 16.54 0.66 30.25
CA ASN A 161 16.06 1.87 30.93
C ASN A 161 15.62 1.60 32.38
N LEU A 162 14.97 0.45 32.62
CA LEU A 162 14.58 0.02 33.95
C LEU A 162 15.72 -0.68 34.71
N GLN A 163 16.85 -0.98 34.05
CA GLN A 163 17.97 -1.76 34.59
C GLN A 163 17.53 -3.09 35.21
N ILE A 164 16.70 -3.81 34.46
CA ILE A 164 16.12 -5.08 34.91
C ILE A 164 17.22 -6.14 35.05
N HIS A 165 17.13 -6.88 36.15
CA HIS A 165 17.93 -8.08 36.38
C HIS A 165 16.99 -9.29 36.38
N LEU A 166 17.10 -10.16 35.38
CA LEU A 166 16.22 -11.34 35.27
C LEU A 166 16.33 -12.30 36.46
N ASN A 167 17.44 -12.24 37.21
CA ASN A 167 17.69 -13.07 38.39
C ASN A 167 17.11 -12.49 39.70
N ASP A 168 16.46 -11.33 39.65
CA ASP A 168 15.88 -10.67 40.82
C ASP A 168 14.42 -11.14 41.05
N PHE A 169 14.28 -12.38 41.51
CA PHE A 169 12.96 -13.04 41.66
C PHE A 169 12.08 -12.44 42.77
N ASP A 170 12.67 -11.69 43.69
CA ASP A 170 11.98 -11.12 44.85
C ASP A 170 11.43 -9.72 44.59
N ASN A 171 11.90 -9.03 43.54
CA ASN A 171 11.49 -7.66 43.21
C ASN A 171 10.67 -7.62 41.90
N PRO A 172 9.33 -7.54 41.98
CA PRO A 172 8.52 -7.41 40.79
C PRO A 172 8.58 -5.99 40.21
N ILE A 173 8.38 -5.90 38.89
CA ILE A 173 8.07 -4.66 38.19
C ILE A 173 6.64 -4.27 38.54
N ARG A 174 6.48 -3.07 39.11
CA ARG A 174 5.17 -2.51 39.42
C ARG A 174 4.64 -1.72 38.24
N CYS A 175 3.43 -2.04 37.82
CA CYS A 175 2.71 -1.42 36.72
C CYS A 175 1.67 -0.47 37.29
N TYR A 176 1.66 0.78 36.86
CA TYR A 176 0.72 1.81 37.28
C TYR A 176 -0.13 2.25 36.10
N PHE A 177 -1.45 2.10 36.23
CA PHE A 177 -2.41 2.48 35.20
C PHE A 177 -3.55 3.34 35.78
N PRO A 178 -3.89 4.50 35.18
CA PRO A 178 -4.98 5.34 35.66
C PRO A 178 -6.35 4.67 35.36
N LYS A 179 -7.21 4.59 36.38
CA LYS A 179 -8.57 4.05 36.21
C LYS A 179 -9.45 5.09 35.50
N ALA A 180 -10.13 4.67 34.43
CA ALA A 180 -11.04 5.54 33.66
C ALA A 180 -12.25 6.04 34.49
N ASP A 181 -12.71 5.24 35.47
CA ASP A 181 -13.92 5.51 36.26
C ASP A 181 -13.62 6.14 37.63
N ALA A 182 -12.40 6.63 37.86
CA ALA A 182 -12.02 7.20 39.14
C ALA A 182 -12.79 8.52 39.38
N SER A 183 -13.80 8.48 40.24
CA SER A 183 -14.37 9.68 40.83
C SER A 183 -13.24 10.46 41.51
N VAL A 184 -13.16 11.77 41.28
CA VAL A 184 -12.22 12.68 41.94
C VAL A 184 -12.53 12.73 43.44
N ASN A 185 -12.13 11.69 44.17
CA ASN A 185 -12.12 11.63 45.62
C ASN A 185 -10.73 12.04 46.11
N ILE A 186 -10.66 12.41 47.39
CA ILE A 186 -9.58 13.17 48.02
C ILE A 186 -8.20 12.47 47.97
N ASN A 187 -8.13 11.17 47.67
CA ASN A 187 -6.88 10.40 47.62
C ASN A 187 -6.48 10.02 46.17
N PRO A 188 -5.41 10.63 45.60
CA PRO A 188 -4.93 10.35 44.25
C PRO A 188 -4.54 8.88 44.00
N MET A 189 -4.20 8.12 45.05
CA MET A 189 -3.80 6.73 44.92
C MET A 189 -4.96 5.78 44.58
N ASP A 190 -6.20 6.14 44.92
CA ASP A 190 -7.37 5.30 44.63
C ASP A 190 -7.75 5.32 43.14
N ALA A 191 -7.29 6.35 42.42
CA ALA A 191 -7.46 6.53 40.98
C ALA A 191 -6.48 5.70 40.14
N ILE A 192 -5.53 4.99 40.77
CA ILE A 192 -4.49 4.22 40.07
C ILE A 192 -4.65 2.73 40.39
N SER A 193 -4.65 1.89 39.36
CA SER A 193 -4.50 0.45 39.49
C SER A 193 -3.02 0.09 39.52
N ILE A 194 -2.66 -0.81 40.44
CA ILE A 194 -1.28 -1.30 40.58
C ILE A 194 -1.27 -2.80 40.38
N GLY A 195 -0.37 -3.29 39.52
CA GLY A 195 -0.13 -4.71 39.30
C GLY A 195 1.36 -5.03 39.37
N ASN A 196 1.70 -6.27 39.71
CA ASN A 196 3.09 -6.73 39.82
C ASN A 196 3.37 -7.78 38.74
N LEU A 197 4.46 -7.59 37.99
CA LEU A 197 4.97 -8.53 36.99
C LEU A 197 6.38 -8.97 37.34
N LEU A 198 6.68 -10.24 37.12
CA LEU A 198 8.05 -10.76 37.25
C LEU A 198 8.72 -10.81 35.87
N PRO A 199 9.93 -10.27 35.70
CA PRO A 199 10.61 -10.37 34.42
C PRO A 199 11.06 -11.82 34.17
N SER A 200 10.86 -12.31 32.95
CA SER A 200 11.25 -13.68 32.54
C SER A 200 12.25 -13.72 31.39
N GLY A 201 12.29 -12.67 30.57
CA GLY A 201 13.20 -12.58 29.46
C GLY A 201 13.18 -11.22 28.77
N VAL A 202 14.17 -11.02 27.91
CA VAL A 202 14.37 -9.80 27.12
C VAL A 202 14.51 -10.19 25.66
N PHE A 203 13.79 -9.50 24.77
CA PHE A 203 13.90 -9.66 23.32
C PHE A 203 14.54 -8.43 22.69
N SER A 204 15.10 -8.59 21.49
CA SER A 204 15.54 -7.48 20.66
C SER A 204 15.16 -7.70 19.20
N ILE A 205 14.43 -6.75 18.63
CA ILE A 205 13.87 -6.86 17.28
C ILE A 205 14.19 -5.60 16.48
N GLN A 206 13.71 -4.46 16.95
CA GLN A 206 13.98 -3.15 16.35
C GLN A 206 13.89 -2.09 17.43
N GLN A 207 14.75 -1.08 17.35
CA GLN A 207 14.88 -0.06 18.39
C GLN A 207 13.54 0.56 18.82
N GLU A 208 12.67 0.91 17.87
CA GLU A 208 11.37 1.55 18.16
C GLU A 208 10.44 0.69 19.01
N ILE A 209 10.55 -0.64 18.89
CA ILE A 209 9.73 -1.62 19.59
C ILE A 209 10.44 -2.04 20.88
N ASP A 210 11.75 -2.25 20.82
CA ASP A 210 12.60 -2.59 21.96
C ASP A 210 12.54 -1.53 23.05
N GLU A 211 12.38 -0.26 22.67
CA GLU A 211 12.26 0.84 23.61
C GLU A 211 10.92 0.89 24.32
N LYS A 212 9.84 0.29 23.80
CA LYS A 212 8.49 0.53 24.32
C LYS A 212 7.76 -0.73 24.78
N LEU A 213 7.96 -1.87 24.12
CA LEU A 213 7.08 -3.02 24.24
C LEU A 213 7.40 -3.90 25.46
N ILE A 214 6.37 -4.20 26.25
CA ILE A 214 6.38 -5.20 27.32
C ILE A 214 5.19 -6.13 27.10
N ILE A 215 5.41 -7.43 27.11
CA ILE A 215 4.39 -8.45 26.86
C ILE A 215 4.08 -9.18 28.17
N ALA A 216 2.80 -9.30 28.51
CA ALA A 216 2.31 -9.93 29.74
C ALA A 216 1.05 -10.77 29.45
N PRO A 217 0.59 -11.61 30.38
CA PRO A 217 -0.69 -12.33 30.25
C PRO A 217 -1.86 -11.39 30.03
N LEU A 218 -2.71 -11.71 29.06
CA LEU A 218 -3.95 -10.98 28.78
C LEU A 218 -4.82 -10.80 30.04
N ASN A 219 -4.94 -11.85 30.86
CA ASN A 219 -5.71 -11.81 32.10
C ASN A 219 -5.18 -10.75 33.08
N PHE A 220 -3.86 -10.64 33.23
CA PHE A 220 -3.24 -9.64 34.11
C PHE A 220 -3.53 -8.22 33.61
N VAL A 221 -3.39 -7.98 32.30
CA VAL A 221 -3.60 -6.67 31.71
C VAL A 221 -5.07 -6.25 31.80
N GLN A 222 -6.01 -7.18 31.57
CA GLN A 222 -7.44 -6.93 31.76
C GLN A 222 -7.78 -6.57 33.21
N GLU A 223 -7.14 -7.20 34.19
CA GLU A 223 -7.34 -6.88 35.61
C GLU A 223 -6.72 -5.54 35.99
N LEU A 224 -5.49 -5.26 35.54
CA LEU A 224 -4.81 -3.98 35.79
C LEU A 224 -5.64 -2.81 35.25
N MET A 225 -6.18 -2.94 34.04
CA MET A 225 -6.93 -1.87 33.37
C MET A 225 -8.43 -1.84 33.73
N ASN A 226 -8.92 -2.82 34.50
CA ASN A 226 -10.35 -3.02 34.79
C ASN A 226 -11.22 -3.20 33.52
N LEU A 227 -10.69 -3.95 32.55
CA LEU A 227 -11.27 -4.15 31.22
C LEU A 227 -11.54 -5.64 30.93
N LYS A 228 -12.19 -6.34 31.87
CA LYS A 228 -12.52 -7.77 31.71
C LYS A 228 -13.41 -7.99 30.47
N GLY A 229 -12.97 -8.88 29.58
CA GLY A 229 -13.68 -9.21 28.35
C GLY A 229 -13.54 -8.19 27.21
N LYS A 230 -12.76 -7.12 27.41
CA LYS A 230 -12.47 -6.12 26.38
C LYS A 230 -11.07 -6.35 25.80
N LEU A 231 -10.93 -6.05 24.52
CA LEU A 231 -9.70 -6.20 23.74
C LEU A 231 -9.40 -4.88 23.00
N THR A 232 -8.14 -4.58 22.73
CA THR A 232 -7.78 -3.43 21.86
C THR A 232 -7.82 -3.85 20.40
N SER A 233 -7.26 -5.01 20.10
CA SER A 233 -7.16 -5.52 18.75
C SER A 233 -7.13 -7.04 18.75
N ILE A 234 -7.22 -7.60 17.56
CA ILE A 234 -7.09 -9.04 17.39
C ILE A 234 -6.19 -9.35 16.22
N GLN A 235 -5.17 -10.15 16.49
CA GLN A 235 -4.17 -10.57 15.53
C GLN A 235 -4.59 -11.88 14.88
N VAL A 236 -4.45 -11.95 13.56
CA VAL A 236 -4.74 -13.13 12.75
C VAL A 236 -3.52 -13.42 11.90
N GLU A 237 -3.07 -14.67 11.97
CA GLU A 237 -1.98 -15.20 11.14
C GLU A 237 -2.57 -16.19 10.13
N LEU A 238 -2.14 -16.09 8.89
CA LEU A 238 -2.65 -16.87 7.77
C LEU A 238 -1.77 -18.09 7.50
N GLU A 239 -2.33 -19.08 6.82
CA GLU A 239 -1.57 -20.23 6.32
C GLU A 239 -0.72 -19.86 5.09
N ASP A 240 -1.27 -19.01 4.22
CA ASP A 240 -0.64 -18.53 2.98
C ASP A 240 -0.76 -17.00 2.88
N GLU A 241 0.39 -16.32 2.85
CA GLU A 241 0.46 -14.86 2.71
C GLU A 241 -0.06 -14.37 1.35
N SER A 242 -0.18 -15.23 0.33
CA SER A 242 -0.72 -14.84 -0.98
C SER A 242 -2.23 -14.59 -0.98
N GLU A 243 -2.95 -15.10 0.03
CA GLU A 243 -4.40 -14.92 0.16
C GLU A 243 -4.81 -13.76 1.08
N VAL A 244 -3.84 -12.99 1.59
CA VAL A 244 -4.06 -11.88 2.54
C VAL A 244 -5.19 -10.96 2.10
N ASP A 245 -5.19 -10.50 0.85
CA ASP A 245 -6.21 -9.56 0.34
C ASP A 245 -7.62 -10.17 0.26
N ASN A 246 -7.72 -11.47 -0.03
CA ASN A 246 -9.01 -12.16 -0.14
C ASN A 246 -9.57 -12.41 1.26
N ILE A 247 -8.76 -12.97 2.15
CA ILE A 247 -9.14 -13.25 3.54
C ILE A 247 -9.43 -11.93 4.29
N GLN A 248 -8.65 -10.88 4.04
CA GLN A 248 -8.92 -9.55 4.60
C GLN A 248 -10.33 -9.06 4.24
N LYS A 249 -10.74 -9.19 2.97
CA LYS A 249 -12.09 -8.79 2.52
C LYS A 249 -13.17 -9.67 3.12
N GLU A 250 -12.94 -10.97 3.24
CA GLU A 250 -13.89 -11.88 3.88
C GLU A 250 -14.09 -11.58 5.36
N ILE A 251 -12.99 -11.40 6.11
CA ILE A 251 -13.07 -10.99 7.52
C ILE A 251 -13.76 -9.64 7.63
N GLN A 252 -13.41 -8.66 6.78
CA GLN A 252 -14.04 -7.34 6.76
C GLN A 252 -15.56 -7.42 6.52
N ASN A 253 -16.02 -8.33 5.66
CA ASN A 253 -17.45 -8.58 5.42
C ASN A 253 -18.14 -9.21 6.63
N ILE A 254 -17.46 -10.06 7.39
CA ILE A 254 -18.01 -10.71 8.60
C ILE A 254 -18.13 -9.72 9.77
N VAL A 255 -17.09 -8.94 10.03
CA VAL A 255 -17.05 -7.98 11.15
C VAL A 255 -17.85 -6.71 10.84
N GLY A 256 -18.08 -6.40 9.57
CA GLY A 256 -18.82 -5.23 9.12
C GLY A 256 -18.06 -3.92 9.32
N ASN A 257 -18.78 -2.80 9.18
CA ASN A 257 -18.18 -1.44 9.19
C ASN A 257 -17.76 -0.92 10.56
N SER A 258 -18.07 -1.64 11.65
CA SER A 258 -17.70 -1.26 13.01
C SER A 258 -16.22 -1.50 13.31
N PHE A 259 -15.57 -2.35 12.51
CA PHE A 259 -14.17 -2.72 12.64
C PHE A 259 -13.42 -2.43 11.34
N THR A 260 -12.12 -2.28 11.47
CA THR A 260 -11.18 -2.16 10.35
C THR A 260 -10.24 -3.35 10.42
N VAL A 261 -10.13 -4.09 9.32
CA VAL A 261 -9.13 -5.15 9.16
C VAL A 261 -7.96 -4.55 8.38
N LYS A 262 -6.79 -4.50 9.02
CA LYS A 262 -5.54 -3.95 8.47
C LYS A 262 -4.58 -5.08 8.15
N ASN A 263 -3.96 -5.05 6.98
CA ASN A 263 -2.81 -5.91 6.70
C ASN A 263 -1.51 -5.34 7.30
N LYS A 264 -0.40 -6.10 7.26
CA LYS A 264 0.92 -5.70 7.80
C LYS A 264 1.34 -4.28 7.43
N ILE A 265 1.16 -3.88 6.17
CA ILE A 265 1.55 -2.55 5.68
C ILE A 265 0.62 -1.47 6.26
N GLN A 266 -0.68 -1.74 6.27
CA GLN A 266 -1.70 -0.82 6.78
C GLN A 266 -1.62 -0.60 8.30
N GLN A 267 -0.99 -1.49 9.05
CA GLN A 267 -0.78 -1.32 10.50
C GLN A 267 0.12 -0.10 10.82
N ASN A 268 1.03 0.28 9.91
CA ASN A 268 1.75 1.55 9.99
C ASN A 268 1.02 2.64 9.18
N ASP A 269 -0.02 3.24 9.78
CA ASP A 269 -0.89 4.21 9.12
C ASP A 269 -0.10 5.38 8.50
N VAL A 270 0.96 5.87 9.16
CA VAL A 270 1.76 7.00 8.66
C VAL A 270 2.52 6.59 7.40
N MET A 271 3.27 5.49 7.47
CA MET A 271 4.04 5.01 6.33
C MET A 271 3.12 4.63 5.16
N TYR A 272 2.06 3.86 5.42
CA TYR A 272 1.09 3.45 4.41
C TYR A 272 0.45 4.65 3.70
N ASN A 273 0.01 5.66 4.45
CA ASN A 273 -0.60 6.85 3.87
C ASN A 273 0.40 7.70 3.06
N ILE A 274 1.66 7.81 3.51
CA ILE A 274 2.72 8.49 2.76
C ILE A 274 2.94 7.76 1.43
N MET A 275 3.13 6.44 1.45
CA MET A 275 3.38 5.65 0.24
C MET A 275 2.22 5.73 -0.74
N LYS A 276 0.99 5.58 -0.26
CA LYS A 276 -0.21 5.69 -1.08
C LYS A 276 -0.37 7.08 -1.67
N SER A 277 -0.15 8.14 -0.89
CA SER A 277 -0.22 9.53 -1.34
C SER A 277 0.84 9.81 -2.40
N GLU A 278 2.08 9.34 -2.19
CA GLU A 278 3.19 9.58 -3.09
C GLU A 278 3.01 8.86 -4.43
N LYS A 279 2.53 7.60 -4.40
CA LYS A 279 2.14 6.83 -5.58
C LYS A 279 1.09 7.57 -6.41
N TRP A 280 0.03 8.07 -5.76
CA TRP A 280 -1.02 8.83 -6.44
C TRP A 280 -0.56 10.19 -6.97
N SER A 281 0.25 10.92 -6.21
CA SER A 281 0.82 12.20 -6.61
C SER A 281 1.69 12.04 -7.87
N SER A 282 2.61 11.07 -7.84
CA SER A 282 3.49 10.75 -8.96
C SER A 282 2.71 10.30 -10.20
N PHE A 283 1.71 9.45 -10.01
CA PHE A 283 0.81 9.03 -11.08
C PHE A 283 0.10 10.22 -11.72
N LEU A 284 -0.44 11.15 -10.93
CA LEU A 284 -1.14 12.35 -11.44
C LEU A 284 -0.19 13.28 -12.21
N ILE A 285 1.02 13.51 -11.71
CA ILE A 285 2.03 14.33 -12.40
C ILE A 285 2.37 13.72 -13.76
N LEU A 286 2.62 12.42 -13.82
CA LEU A 286 2.94 11.73 -15.07
C LEU A 286 1.74 11.64 -16.02
N ALA A 287 0.53 11.43 -15.50
CA ALA A 287 -0.69 11.51 -16.29
C ALA A 287 -0.88 12.93 -16.87
N PHE A 288 -0.51 13.98 -16.14
CA PHE A 288 -0.55 15.36 -16.62
C PHE A 288 0.52 15.64 -17.68
N ILE A 289 1.75 15.13 -17.51
CA ILE A 289 2.79 15.19 -18.53
C ILE A 289 2.34 14.47 -19.81
N LEU A 290 1.71 13.29 -19.67
CA LEU A 290 1.13 12.56 -20.79
C LEU A 290 0.00 13.36 -21.46
N PHE A 291 -0.87 14.01 -20.68
CA PHE A 291 -1.91 14.88 -21.20
C PHE A 291 -1.31 16.01 -22.04
N ILE A 292 -0.25 16.68 -21.57
CA ILE A 292 0.47 17.70 -22.34
C ILE A 292 1.06 17.10 -23.63
N ALA A 293 1.60 15.87 -23.57
CA ALA A 293 2.13 15.19 -24.74
C ALA A 293 1.06 14.93 -25.82
N THR A 294 -0.22 14.82 -25.45
CA THR A 294 -1.31 14.67 -26.43
C THR A 294 -1.50 15.90 -27.33
N PHE A 295 -1.06 17.10 -26.94
CA PHE A 295 -1.10 18.26 -27.84
C PHE A 295 -0.19 18.08 -29.06
N ASN A 296 0.91 17.33 -28.92
CA ASN A 296 1.74 16.97 -30.07
C ASN A 296 1.00 16.04 -31.03
N LEU A 297 0.16 15.14 -30.51
CA LEU A 297 -0.71 14.28 -31.33
C LEU A 297 -1.75 15.12 -32.09
N VAL A 298 -2.34 16.13 -31.42
CA VAL A 298 -3.26 17.09 -32.06
C VAL A 298 -2.57 17.85 -33.19
N GLY A 299 -1.35 18.34 -32.97
CA GLY A 299 -0.54 19.00 -34.00
C GLY A 299 -0.24 18.10 -35.18
N ALA A 300 0.21 16.87 -34.92
CA ALA A 300 0.51 15.87 -35.94
C ALA A 300 -0.71 15.53 -36.81
N LEU A 301 -1.86 15.27 -36.19
CA LEU A 301 -3.10 14.98 -36.90
C LEU A 301 -3.60 16.18 -37.70
N SER A 302 -3.45 17.41 -37.18
CA SER A 302 -3.85 18.62 -37.89
C SER A 302 -3.05 18.81 -39.18
N VAL A 303 -1.72 18.65 -39.11
CA VAL A 303 -0.84 18.71 -40.29
C VAL A 303 -1.17 17.60 -41.29
N LEU A 304 -1.46 16.39 -40.79
CA LEU A 304 -1.88 15.27 -41.64
C LEU A 304 -3.20 15.53 -42.37
N ILE A 305 -4.20 16.09 -41.68
CA ILE A 305 -5.49 16.44 -42.28
C ILE A 305 -5.30 17.49 -43.38
N ILE A 306 -4.43 18.47 -43.15
CA ILE A 306 -4.10 19.52 -44.15
C ILE A 306 -3.39 18.91 -45.36
N ASP A 307 -2.39 18.04 -45.17
CA ASP A 307 -1.73 17.32 -46.27
C ASP A 307 -2.74 16.49 -47.10
N LYS A 308 -3.73 15.91 -46.42
CA LYS A 308 -4.75 15.04 -47.04
C LYS A 308 -5.97 15.79 -47.56
N GLN A 309 -5.93 17.12 -47.66
CA GLN A 309 -7.08 17.91 -48.09
C GLN A 309 -7.57 17.56 -49.50
N ALA A 310 -6.68 17.28 -50.45
CA ALA A 310 -7.05 16.84 -51.79
C ALA A 310 -7.75 15.46 -51.78
N ASP A 311 -7.23 14.51 -51.01
CA ASP A 311 -7.82 13.17 -50.86
C ASP A 311 -9.22 13.25 -50.21
N ILE A 312 -9.40 14.15 -49.23
CA ILE A 312 -10.69 14.44 -48.60
C ILE A 312 -11.69 14.99 -49.61
N GLN A 313 -11.27 15.90 -50.50
CA GLN A 313 -12.15 16.47 -51.53
C GLN A 313 -12.63 15.39 -52.50
N ILE A 314 -11.74 14.52 -52.98
CA ILE A 314 -12.10 13.41 -53.88
C ILE A 314 -13.13 12.49 -53.20
N LEU A 315 -12.89 12.10 -51.94
CA LEU A 315 -13.83 11.28 -51.18
C LEU A 315 -15.19 11.96 -51.02
N THR A 316 -15.20 13.28 -50.80
CA THR A 316 -16.43 14.07 -50.67
C THR A 316 -17.21 14.11 -51.99
N PHE A 317 -16.53 14.31 -53.13
CA PHE A 317 -17.16 14.23 -54.46
C PHE A 317 -17.70 12.84 -54.80
N MET A 318 -17.09 11.78 -54.24
CA MET A 318 -17.60 10.40 -54.34
C MET A 318 -18.76 10.09 -53.37
N GLY A 319 -19.23 11.07 -52.58
CA GLY A 319 -20.37 10.92 -51.67
C GLY A 319 -20.02 10.61 -50.21
N ALA A 320 -18.75 10.74 -49.79
CA ALA A 320 -18.38 10.58 -48.39
C ALA A 320 -18.97 11.69 -47.51
N ASN A 321 -19.70 11.31 -46.45
CA ASN A 321 -20.23 12.26 -45.49
C ASN A 321 -19.18 12.68 -44.44
N LYS A 322 -19.45 13.77 -43.70
CA LYS A 322 -18.56 14.30 -42.63
C LYS A 322 -18.19 13.23 -41.60
N THR A 323 -19.14 12.35 -41.28
CA THR A 323 -18.98 11.28 -40.31
C THR A 323 -17.97 10.23 -40.78
N LEU A 324 -17.97 9.88 -42.06
CA LEU A 324 -17.01 8.93 -42.64
C LEU A 324 -15.60 9.52 -42.61
N ILE A 325 -15.44 10.78 -43.03
CA ILE A 325 -14.15 11.50 -42.99
C ILE A 325 -13.64 11.59 -41.55
N SER A 326 -14.50 11.98 -40.60
CA SER A 326 -14.15 12.05 -39.17
C SER A 326 -13.74 10.68 -38.61
N LYS A 327 -14.43 9.59 -39.02
CA LYS A 327 -14.07 8.23 -38.60
C LYS A 327 -12.71 7.80 -39.13
N ILE A 328 -12.33 8.17 -40.36
CA ILE A 328 -11.01 7.85 -40.94
C ILE A 328 -9.90 8.41 -40.05
N PHE A 329 -9.95 9.71 -39.76
CA PHE A 329 -8.92 10.36 -38.94
C PHE A 329 -8.96 9.94 -37.47
N LEU A 330 -10.14 9.57 -36.95
CA LEU A 330 -10.25 9.03 -35.59
C LEU A 330 -9.58 7.66 -35.50
N PHE A 331 -9.82 6.77 -36.46
CA PHE A 331 -9.12 5.49 -36.53
C PHE A 331 -7.61 5.66 -36.70
N GLU A 332 -7.16 6.66 -37.44
CA GLU A 332 -5.75 6.95 -37.61
C GLU A 332 -5.10 7.43 -36.30
N GLY A 333 -5.71 8.39 -35.61
CA GLY A 333 -5.26 8.83 -34.28
C GLY A 333 -5.28 7.70 -33.24
N PHE A 334 -6.29 6.83 -33.30
CA PHE A 334 -6.33 5.62 -32.49
C PHE A 334 -5.20 4.65 -32.82
N MET A 335 -4.87 4.42 -34.09
CA MET A 335 -3.76 3.56 -34.48
C MET A 335 -2.41 4.10 -34.01
N VAL A 336 -2.19 5.42 -34.12
CA VAL A 336 -0.97 6.09 -33.62
C VAL A 336 -0.85 5.91 -32.10
N THR A 337 -1.93 6.19 -31.37
CA THR A 337 -1.98 6.02 -29.92
C THR A 337 -1.73 4.57 -29.52
N MET A 338 -2.49 3.64 -30.11
CA MET A 338 -2.39 2.21 -29.81
C MET A 338 -0.97 1.68 -30.06
N SER A 339 -0.33 2.10 -31.15
CA SER A 339 1.05 1.71 -31.45
C SER A 339 2.02 2.25 -30.39
N GLY A 340 1.89 3.53 -30.01
CA GLY A 340 2.72 4.14 -28.97
C GLY A 340 2.52 3.47 -27.60
N THR A 341 1.27 3.23 -27.21
CA THR A 341 0.94 2.56 -25.94
C THR A 341 1.45 1.12 -25.92
N LEU A 342 1.29 0.33 -26.99
CA LEU A 342 1.80 -1.03 -27.05
C LEU A 342 3.32 -1.08 -26.97
N ILE A 343 4.01 -0.22 -27.73
CA ILE A 343 5.48 -0.12 -27.67
C ILE A 343 5.91 0.29 -26.26
N GLY A 344 5.25 1.27 -25.67
CA GLY A 344 5.56 1.74 -24.32
C GLY A 344 5.26 0.71 -23.23
N LEU A 345 4.17 -0.06 -23.34
CA LEU A 345 3.85 -1.17 -22.44
C LEU A 345 4.92 -2.25 -22.49
N VAL A 346 5.31 -2.68 -23.70
CA VAL A 346 6.32 -3.72 -23.88
C VAL A 346 7.67 -3.23 -23.36
N LEU A 347 8.12 -2.04 -23.78
CA LEU A 347 9.42 -1.51 -23.35
C LEU A 347 9.46 -1.18 -21.86
N GLY A 348 8.39 -0.66 -21.29
CA GLY A 348 8.30 -0.35 -19.86
C GLY A 348 8.27 -1.62 -19.01
N ALA A 349 7.49 -2.63 -19.40
CA ALA A 349 7.50 -3.92 -18.73
C ALA A 349 8.89 -4.59 -18.82
N LEU A 350 9.52 -4.55 -19.99
CA LEU A 350 10.87 -5.08 -20.19
C LEU A 350 11.89 -4.36 -19.32
N LEU A 351 11.81 -3.02 -19.22
CA LEU A 351 12.67 -2.22 -18.33
C LEU A 351 12.53 -2.68 -16.87
N VAL A 352 11.29 -2.85 -16.39
CA VAL A 352 11.03 -3.29 -15.01
C VAL A 352 11.55 -4.71 -14.77
N VAL A 353 11.31 -5.65 -15.69
CA VAL A 353 11.83 -7.03 -15.58
C VAL A 353 13.36 -7.05 -15.58
N ILE A 354 14.01 -6.22 -16.41
CA ILE A 354 15.48 -6.08 -16.39
C ILE A 354 15.96 -5.56 -15.03
N GLN A 355 15.30 -4.54 -14.48
CA GLN A 355 15.67 -4.00 -13.17
C GLN A 355 15.48 -5.03 -12.05
N ASP A 356 14.39 -5.79 -12.07
CA ASP A 356 14.09 -6.86 -11.11
C ASP A 356 15.12 -7.99 -11.16
N THR A 357 15.53 -8.40 -12.38
CA THR A 357 16.48 -9.53 -12.56
C THR A 357 17.95 -9.16 -12.40
N PHE A 358 18.36 -7.97 -12.85
CA PHE A 358 19.78 -7.57 -12.87
C PHE A 358 20.14 -6.53 -11.81
N GLY A 359 19.16 -5.89 -11.15
CA GLY A 359 19.42 -4.91 -10.10
C GLY A 359 20.28 -3.73 -10.56
N ILE A 360 20.08 -3.24 -11.80
CA ILE A 360 20.95 -2.26 -12.46
C ILE A 360 21.08 -0.97 -11.63
N ILE A 361 19.98 -0.53 -11.04
CA ILE A 361 19.95 0.63 -10.15
C ILE A 361 20.15 0.14 -8.71
N PRO A 362 21.34 0.38 -8.10
CA PRO A 362 21.59 -0.02 -6.73
C PRO A 362 20.83 0.88 -5.75
N MET A 363 20.45 0.31 -4.62
CA MET A 363 19.84 1.06 -3.53
C MET A 363 20.95 1.61 -2.63
N GLN A 364 21.02 2.94 -2.47
CA GLN A 364 21.99 3.56 -1.56
C GLN A 364 21.38 3.66 -0.16
N GLY A 365 21.88 2.88 0.81
CA GLY A 365 21.45 2.95 2.21
C GLY A 365 21.72 1.65 2.99
N SER A 366 21.47 1.67 4.30
CA SER A 366 21.59 0.49 5.19
C SER A 366 20.36 -0.44 5.13
N PHE A 367 19.68 -0.48 3.99
CA PHE A 367 18.56 -1.40 3.79
C PHE A 367 19.10 -2.75 3.34
N ALA A 368 18.47 -3.84 3.77
CA ALA A 368 18.93 -5.22 3.52
C ALA A 368 18.85 -5.69 2.05
N VAL A 369 18.73 -4.78 1.08
CA VAL A 369 18.51 -5.06 -0.33
C VAL A 369 19.50 -4.26 -1.19
N ASP A 370 20.19 -4.96 -2.08
CA ASP A 370 21.29 -4.40 -2.90
C ASP A 370 20.78 -3.53 -4.07
N SER A 371 19.56 -3.77 -4.54
CA SER A 371 18.94 -3.09 -5.69
C SER A 371 17.66 -2.37 -5.33
N PHE A 372 17.37 -1.29 -6.06
CA PHE A 372 16.15 -0.53 -5.86
C PHE A 372 14.92 -1.37 -6.25
N PRO A 373 13.94 -1.55 -5.35
CA PRO A 373 12.89 -2.53 -5.53
C PRO A 373 11.87 -2.07 -6.57
N VAL A 374 11.46 -2.99 -7.44
CA VAL A 374 10.40 -2.78 -8.44
C VAL A 374 9.52 -4.01 -8.49
N GLU A 375 8.22 -3.82 -8.65
CA GLU A 375 7.28 -4.93 -8.79
C GLU A 375 6.24 -4.63 -9.87
N LEU A 376 6.15 -5.53 -10.85
CA LEU A 376 5.26 -5.37 -12.00
C LEU A 376 3.92 -6.03 -11.72
N LEU A 377 2.88 -5.19 -11.57
CA LEU A 377 1.51 -5.65 -11.38
C LEU A 377 0.71 -5.55 -12.69
N PHE A 378 -0.02 -6.62 -13.04
CA PHE A 378 -0.86 -6.64 -14.24
C PHE A 378 -2.01 -5.62 -14.18
N SER A 379 -2.55 -5.37 -12.98
CA SER A 379 -3.56 -4.34 -12.75
C SER A 379 -3.08 -2.95 -13.17
N ASP A 380 -1.80 -2.65 -12.91
CA ASP A 380 -1.21 -1.34 -13.21
C ASP A 380 -0.97 -1.18 -14.71
N LEU A 381 -0.53 -2.24 -15.40
CA LEU A 381 -0.47 -2.26 -16.86
C LEU A 381 -1.83 -1.97 -17.49
N ALA A 382 -2.89 -2.60 -16.98
CA ALA A 382 -4.25 -2.38 -17.46
C ALA A 382 -4.75 -0.96 -17.17
N ALA A 383 -4.47 -0.42 -15.98
CA ALA A 383 -4.81 0.95 -15.61
C ALA A 383 -4.09 1.99 -16.47
N VAL A 384 -2.77 1.83 -16.66
CA VAL A 384 -1.95 2.66 -17.55
C VAL A 384 -2.50 2.62 -18.97
N PHE A 385 -2.78 1.44 -19.52
CA PHE A 385 -3.37 1.27 -20.84
C PHE A 385 -4.69 2.05 -20.97
N ALA A 386 -5.61 1.88 -20.01
CA ALA A 386 -6.90 2.55 -20.02
C ALA A 386 -6.76 4.08 -19.98
N VAL A 387 -5.89 4.60 -19.11
CA VAL A 387 -5.67 6.05 -18.95
C VAL A 387 -5.07 6.65 -20.21
N VAL A 388 -4.01 6.03 -20.77
CA VAL A 388 -3.36 6.51 -21.99
C VAL A 388 -4.35 6.53 -23.16
N ILE A 389 -5.15 5.47 -23.33
CA ILE A 389 -6.14 5.39 -24.40
C ILE A 389 -7.23 6.44 -24.23
N VAL A 390 -7.80 6.61 -23.03
CA VAL A 390 -8.87 7.58 -22.77
C VAL A 390 -8.38 9.01 -23.01
N VAL A 391 -7.23 9.37 -22.43
CA VAL A 391 -6.64 10.71 -22.55
C VAL A 391 -6.32 11.04 -24.01
N SER A 392 -5.71 10.10 -24.73
CA SER A 392 -5.35 10.28 -26.15
C SER A 392 -6.58 10.35 -27.05
N LEU A 393 -7.61 9.53 -26.81
CA LEU A 393 -8.86 9.59 -27.56
C LEU A 393 -9.56 10.94 -27.40
N ILE A 394 -9.61 11.48 -26.17
CA ILE A 394 -10.17 12.81 -25.90
C ILE A 394 -9.42 13.87 -26.69
N ALA A 395 -8.08 13.80 -26.69
CA ALA A 395 -7.24 14.74 -27.44
C ALA A 395 -7.48 14.66 -28.96
N VAL A 396 -7.64 13.47 -29.52
CA VAL A 396 -7.89 13.25 -30.96
C VAL A 396 -9.26 13.77 -31.40
N ILE A 397 -10.28 13.69 -30.55
CA ILE A 397 -11.65 14.11 -30.90
C ILE A 397 -11.75 15.62 -31.13
N TYR A 398 -11.01 16.44 -30.38
CA TYR A 398 -11.05 17.90 -30.47
C TYR A 398 -10.71 18.45 -31.89
N PRO A 399 -9.53 18.17 -32.48
CA PRO A 399 -9.17 18.69 -33.80
C PRO A 399 -10.08 18.14 -34.90
N ILE A 400 -10.49 16.87 -34.83
CA ILE A 400 -11.34 16.24 -35.85
C ILE A 400 -12.68 16.96 -35.97
N ARG A 401 -13.33 17.26 -34.85
CA ARG A 401 -14.61 17.99 -34.84
C ARG A 401 -14.47 19.41 -35.37
N ARG A 402 -13.36 20.09 -35.06
CA ARG A 402 -13.12 21.47 -35.49
C ARG A 402 -12.78 21.54 -36.98
N LEU A 403 -11.81 20.74 -37.44
CA LEU A 403 -11.29 20.79 -38.82
C LEU A 403 -12.27 20.22 -39.85
N SER A 404 -13.03 19.17 -39.51
CA SER A 404 -14.06 18.65 -40.41
C SER A 404 -15.14 19.69 -40.72
N ASN A 405 -15.42 20.62 -39.81
CA ASN A 405 -16.40 21.67 -40.06
C ASN A 405 -15.83 22.76 -40.97
N THR A 406 -14.58 23.19 -40.76
CA THR A 406 -13.95 24.27 -41.52
C THR A 406 -13.65 23.87 -42.98
N ILE A 407 -13.07 22.69 -43.21
CA ILE A 407 -12.66 22.23 -44.56
C ILE A 407 -13.87 21.99 -45.47
N LEU A 408 -15.04 21.67 -44.89
CA LEU A 408 -16.27 21.42 -45.65
C LEU A 408 -17.10 22.68 -45.88
N LEU A 409 -16.91 23.75 -45.10
CA LEU A 409 -17.61 25.02 -45.30
C LEU A 409 -16.96 25.88 -46.39
N ASP A 410 -15.64 25.83 -46.52
CA ASP A 410 -14.90 26.63 -47.51
C ASP A 410 -15.15 26.14 -48.96
N ASN A 411 -15.60 24.89 -49.11
CA ASN A 411 -15.85 24.25 -50.41
C ASN A 411 -17.33 24.27 -50.85
N THR A 412 -18.26 24.77 -50.04
CA THR A 412 -19.66 24.98 -50.47
C THR A 412 -19.88 26.34 -51.16
N ILE A 413 -18.85 27.19 -51.25
CA ILE A 413 -18.96 28.59 -51.73
C ILE A 413 -18.17 28.83 -53.03
N LYS A 414 -17.61 27.80 -53.70
CA LYS A 414 -16.94 27.97 -55.00
C LYS A 414 -17.54 27.10 -56.10
#